data_AF-A0A7J7U701-F1
#
_entry.id   AF-A0A7J7U701-F1
#
_cell.length_a   1.000
_cell.length_b   1.000
_cell.length_c   1.000
_cell.angle_alpha   90.00
_cell.angle_beta   90.00
_cell.angle_gamma   90.00
#
_symmetry.space_group_name_H-M   'P 1'
#
loop_
_entity.id
_entity.type
_entity.pdbx_description
1 polymer ?
#
loop_
_entity_poly.entity_id
_entity_poly.type
_entity_poly.pdbx_seq_one_letter_code
_entity_poly.pdbx_strand_id
1 'polypeptide(L)'
;MPMPSLGFNRQVVRDNPDFWGPLAVVLFFSMISLYGQFRVVSWIITIWIFGSLTIFLLARVLGGEVAYGQVLGVIGYSLLPLIVIAPLLLVVGSFEVVSTLIKLFGVFWAAYSAASLLVGEEFKTKKPLLIYPIFLLYIYFLSLYTGV
;
A
#
# COMPACT_ATOMS: atom_id res chain seq x y z
N MET A 1 -33.78 -13.76 -17.00
CA MET A 1 -33.11 -12.47 -17.30
C MET A 1 -31.61 -12.72 -17.22
N PRO A 2 -30.80 -12.41 -18.24
CA PRO A 2 -29.36 -12.62 -18.15
C PRO A 2 -28.78 -11.55 -17.23
N MET A 3 -27.98 -11.96 -16.24
CA MET A 3 -27.28 -11.01 -15.38
C MET A 3 -26.31 -10.16 -16.23
N PRO A 4 -26.25 -8.83 -16.03
CA PRO A 4 -25.21 -8.03 -16.65
C PRO A 4 -23.89 -8.48 -16.04
N SER A 5 -22.99 -8.96 -16.90
CA SER A 5 -21.60 -9.19 -16.52
C SER A 5 -21.08 -7.88 -15.91
N LEU A 6 -20.68 -7.94 -14.64
CA LEU A 6 -19.85 -6.94 -13.98
C LEU A 6 -18.52 -6.87 -14.75
N GLY A 7 -18.54 -6.20 -15.90
CA GLY A 7 -17.38 -5.86 -16.68
C GLY A 7 -16.63 -4.79 -15.91
N PHE A 8 -15.83 -5.21 -14.94
CA PHE A 8 -14.92 -4.33 -14.21
C PHE A 8 -13.91 -3.78 -15.23
N ASN A 9 -14.25 -2.64 -15.81
CA ASN A 9 -13.53 -2.08 -16.93
C ASN A 9 -12.26 -1.42 -16.38
N ARG A 10 -11.17 -2.18 -16.32
CA ARG A 10 -9.84 -1.74 -15.86
C ARG A 10 -9.37 -0.46 -16.56
N GLN A 11 -9.92 -0.14 -17.74
CA GLN A 11 -9.64 1.09 -18.48
C GLN A 11 -10.23 2.34 -17.81
N VAL A 12 -11.42 2.29 -17.21
CA VAL A 12 -12.06 3.48 -16.59
C VAL A 12 -11.35 3.92 -15.31
N VAL A 13 -10.82 2.97 -14.53
CA VAL A 13 -9.96 3.23 -13.35
C VAL A 13 -8.59 3.78 -13.77
N ARG A 14 -8.13 3.45 -14.98
CA ARG A 14 -6.86 3.92 -15.55
C ARG A 14 -6.97 5.34 -16.12
N ASP A 15 -8.13 5.70 -16.66
CA ASP A 15 -8.35 6.98 -17.37
C ASP A 15 -8.75 8.14 -16.44
N ASN A 16 -9.28 7.86 -15.25
CA ASN A 16 -9.50 8.85 -14.19
C ASN A 16 -8.83 8.38 -12.89
N PRO A 17 -7.54 8.68 -12.67
CA PRO A 17 -6.89 8.35 -11.42
C PRO A 17 -7.51 9.17 -10.29
N ASP A 18 -8.48 8.58 -9.59
CA ASP A 18 -9.11 9.19 -8.42
C ASP A 18 -8.09 9.29 -7.28
N PHE A 19 -7.40 10.42 -7.18
CA PHE A 19 -6.47 10.71 -6.09
C PHE A 19 -7.13 10.61 -4.70
N TRP A 20 -8.45 10.86 -4.64
CA TRP A 20 -9.24 10.88 -3.41
C TRP A 20 -9.39 9.52 -2.73
N GLY A 21 -9.49 8.42 -3.49
CA GLY A 21 -9.65 7.08 -2.92
C GLY A 21 -8.42 6.62 -2.11
N PRO A 22 -7.22 6.59 -2.71
CA PRO A 22 -5.97 6.30 -2.01
C PRO A 22 -5.73 7.25 -0.84
N LEU A 23 -6.02 8.54 -1.02
CA LEU A 23 -5.88 9.55 0.02
C LEU A 23 -6.79 9.25 1.22
N ALA A 24 -8.05 8.87 0.97
CA ALA A 24 -8.98 8.50 2.05
C ALA A 24 -8.49 7.27 2.82
N VAL A 25 -7.95 6.26 2.11
CA VAL A 25 -7.38 5.05 2.73
C VAL A 25 -6.16 5.41 3.60
N VAL A 26 -5.24 6.22 3.07
CA VAL A 26 -4.03 6.66 3.78
C VAL A 26 -4.40 7.49 5.02
N LEU A 27 -5.36 8.40 4.90
CA LEU A 27 -5.85 9.18 6.04
C LEU A 27 -6.48 8.28 7.10
N PHE A 28 -7.31 7.32 6.70
CA PHE A 28 -7.92 6.39 7.63
C PHE A 28 -6.86 5.54 8.37
N PHE A 29 -5.90 4.99 7.64
CA PHE A 29 -4.74 4.30 8.24
C PHE A 29 -3.99 5.21 9.22
N SER A 30 -3.73 6.47 8.83
CA SER A 30 -3.00 7.42 9.66
C SER A 30 -3.74 7.80 10.95
N MET A 31 -5.08 7.83 10.93
CA MET A 31 -5.89 8.11 12.12
C MET A 31 -5.87 6.95 13.12
N ILE A 32 -5.81 5.71 12.62
CA ILE A 32 -5.71 4.50 13.46
C ILE A 32 -4.29 4.37 14.06
N SER A 33 -3.27 4.87 13.35
CA SER A 33 -1.88 4.86 13.80
C SER A 33 -1.67 5.73 15.07
N LEU A 34 -1.28 5.08 16.19
CA LEU A 34 -0.83 5.68 17.47
C LEU A 34 -1.69 6.83 18.05
N TYR A 35 -3.01 6.75 17.92
CA TYR A 35 -3.94 7.73 18.49
C TYR A 35 -3.94 9.11 17.80
N GLY A 36 -3.73 9.16 16.48
CA GLY A 36 -4.08 10.33 15.66
C GLY A 36 -3.24 11.59 15.93
N GLN A 37 -2.01 11.45 16.43
CA GLN A 37 -1.11 12.58 16.57
C GLN A 37 -0.83 13.20 15.20
N PHE A 38 -1.09 14.51 15.04
CA PHE A 38 -0.86 15.24 13.79
C PHE A 38 0.56 15.06 13.23
N ARG A 39 1.56 14.88 14.12
CA ARG A 39 2.94 14.60 13.73
C ARG A 39 3.06 13.27 12.98
N VAL A 40 2.44 12.20 13.46
CA VAL A 40 2.50 10.86 12.84
C VAL A 40 1.70 10.85 11.54
N VAL A 41 0.54 11.50 11.50
CA VAL A 41 -0.27 11.66 10.29
C VAL A 41 0.52 12.37 9.19
N SER A 42 1.17 13.50 9.52
CA SER A 42 2.01 14.24 8.58
C SER A 42 3.17 13.39 8.05
N TRP A 43 3.81 12.59 8.91
CA TRP A 43 4.87 11.67 8.49
C TRP A 43 4.36 10.59 7.54
N ILE A 44 3.25 9.92 7.85
CA ILE A 44 2.65 8.89 6.99
C ILE A 44 2.33 9.45 5.61
N ILE A 45 1.73 10.64 5.54
CA ILE A 45 1.42 11.32 4.27
C ILE A 45 2.71 11.66 3.50
N THR A 46 3.71 12.22 4.19
CA THR A 46 5.00 12.58 3.58
C THR A 46 5.67 11.34 2.98
N ILE A 47 5.75 10.25 3.74
CA ILE A 47 6.35 8.99 3.30
C ILE A 47 5.56 8.34 2.18
N TRP A 48 4.23 8.43 2.21
CA TRP A 48 3.41 7.95 1.13
C TRP A 48 3.69 8.69 -0.18
N ILE A 49 3.77 10.02 -0.16
CA ILE A 49 4.06 10.83 -1.35
C ILE A 49 5.49 10.57 -1.84
N PHE A 50 6.49 10.76 -0.97
CA PHE A 50 7.91 10.63 -1.35
C PHE A 50 8.30 9.18 -1.65
N GLY A 51 7.81 8.22 -0.89
CA GLY A 51 8.04 6.79 -1.13
C GLY A 51 7.44 6.34 -2.46
N SER A 52 6.22 6.80 -2.78
CA SER A 52 5.62 6.55 -4.09
C SER A 52 6.42 7.21 -5.22
N LEU A 53 6.99 8.40 -4.99
CA LEU A 53 7.84 9.07 -5.98
C LEU A 53 9.13 8.28 -6.24
N THR A 54 9.78 7.77 -5.19
CA THR A 54 10.96 6.91 -5.33
C THR A 54 10.63 5.63 -6.12
N ILE A 55 9.53 4.96 -5.80
CA ILE A 55 9.08 3.75 -6.52
C ILE A 55 8.76 4.09 -7.98
N PHE A 56 8.11 5.22 -8.24
CA PHE A 56 7.83 5.69 -9.59
C PHE A 56 9.12 5.92 -10.39
N LEU A 57 10.09 6.65 -9.84
CA LEU A 57 11.36 6.89 -10.52
C LEU A 57 12.10 5.57 -10.81
N LEU A 58 12.12 4.64 -9.85
CA LEU A 58 12.71 3.31 -10.06
C LEU A 58 11.97 2.53 -11.15
N ALA A 59 10.64 2.50 -11.14
CA ALA A 59 9.86 1.83 -12.18
C ALA A 59 10.14 2.41 -13.57
N ARG A 60 10.26 3.74 -13.70
CA ARG A 60 10.61 4.42 -14.96
C ARG A 60 12.03 4.10 -15.43
N VAL A 61 13.02 4.12 -14.52
CA VAL A 61 14.41 3.76 -14.84
C VAL A 61 14.53 2.29 -15.27
N LEU A 62 13.69 1.42 -14.70
CA LEU A 62 13.62 0.01 -15.07
C LEU A 62 12.90 -0.25 -16.41
N GLY A 63 12.39 0.80 -17.06
CA GLY A 63 11.73 0.72 -18.37
C GLY A 63 10.21 0.53 -18.31
N GLY A 64 9.58 0.70 -17.13
CA GLY A 64 8.13 0.57 -16.98
C GLY A 64 7.37 1.81 -17.46
N GLU A 65 6.22 1.59 -18.09
CA GLU A 65 5.31 2.67 -18.54
C GLU A 65 4.21 2.99 -17.52
N VAL A 66 4.63 3.26 -16.28
CA VAL A 66 3.71 3.61 -15.18
C VAL A 66 3.62 5.13 -14.98
N ALA A 67 2.41 5.64 -14.75
CA ALA A 67 2.18 7.02 -14.34
C ALA A 67 2.34 7.19 -12.81
N TYR A 68 2.77 8.36 -12.36
CA TYR A 68 2.95 8.63 -10.93
C TYR A 68 1.66 8.45 -10.12
N GLY A 69 0.52 8.92 -10.65
CA GLY A 69 -0.78 8.75 -10.00
C GLY A 69 -1.18 7.27 -9.82
N GLN A 70 -0.76 6.38 -10.73
CA GLN A 70 -0.98 4.95 -10.59
C GLN A 70 -0.14 4.37 -9.46
N VAL A 71 1.15 4.74 -9.37
CA VAL A 71 2.03 4.29 -8.27
C VAL A 71 1.49 4.77 -6.93
N LEU A 72 1.21 6.07 -6.83
CA LEU A 72 0.67 6.67 -5.62
C LEU A 72 -0.66 6.03 -5.19
N GLY A 73 -1.54 5.77 -6.15
CA GLY A 73 -2.82 5.13 -5.91
C GLY A 73 -2.68 3.69 -5.43
N VAL A 74 -1.90 2.87 -6.13
CA VAL A 74 -1.68 1.47 -5.76
C VAL A 74 -1.03 1.34 -4.38
N ILE A 75 -0.03 2.18 -4.08
CA ILE A 75 0.62 2.17 -2.77
C ILE A 75 -0.37 2.53 -1.66
N GLY A 76 -1.22 3.54 -1.89
CA GLY A 76 -2.23 3.97 -0.92
C GLY A 76 -3.34 2.93 -0.71
N TYR A 77 -3.90 2.37 -1.78
CA TYR A 77 -4.93 1.32 -1.68
C TYR A 77 -4.43 0.04 -1.01
N SER A 78 -3.17 -0.30 -1.23
CA SER A 78 -2.58 -1.51 -0.65
C SER A 78 -2.28 -1.36 0.86
N LEU A 79 -2.63 -0.25 1.49
CA LEU A 79 -2.70 -0.12 2.96
C LEU A 79 -3.96 -0.77 3.56
N LEU A 80 -4.98 -1.10 2.75
CA LEU A 80 -6.22 -1.73 3.23
C LEU A 80 -5.99 -3.01 4.05
N PRO A 81 -5.10 -3.95 3.67
CA PRO A 81 -4.77 -5.10 4.52
C PRO A 81 -4.28 -4.70 5.93
N LEU A 82 -3.47 -3.62 6.03
CA LEU A 82 -2.99 -3.13 7.34
C LEU A 82 -4.11 -2.51 8.18
N ILE A 83 -5.10 -1.88 7.54
CA ILE A 83 -6.31 -1.40 8.23
C ILE A 83 -7.15 -2.59 8.74
N VAL A 84 -7.27 -3.66 7.94
CA VAL A 84 -8.07 -4.85 8.30
C VAL A 84 -7.46 -5.62 9.47
N ILE A 85 -6.13 -5.74 9.54
CA ILE A 85 -5.47 -6.42 10.67
C ILE A 85 -5.47 -5.58 11.95
N ALA A 86 -5.59 -4.25 11.87
CA ALA A 86 -5.53 -3.37 13.03
C ALA A 86 -6.54 -3.73 14.15
N PRO A 87 -7.85 -3.94 13.89
CA PRO A 87 -8.78 -4.38 14.93
C PRO A 87 -8.46 -5.78 15.44
N LEU A 88 -7.92 -6.67 14.60
CA LEU A 88 -7.50 -8.00 15.03
C LEU A 88 -6.36 -7.89 16.06
N LEU A 89 -5.39 -7.01 15.82
CA LEU A 89 -4.27 -6.76 16.73
C LEU A 89 -4.72 -6.19 18.09
N LEU A 90 -5.86 -5.51 18.18
CA LEU A 90 -6.44 -5.07 19.46
C LEU A 90 -6.91 -6.26 20.30
N VAL A 91 -7.43 -7.31 19.68
CA VAL A 91 -7.98 -8.49 20.36
C VAL A 91 -6.87 -9.46 20.80
N VAL A 92 -5.89 -9.71 19.92
CA VAL A 92 -4.79 -10.66 20.20
C VAL A 92 -3.49 -9.99 20.61
N GLY A 93 -3.51 -8.68 20.89
CA GLY A 93 -2.34 -7.91 21.29
C GLY A 93 -1.64 -8.41 22.55
N SER A 94 -2.36 -9.11 23.43
CA SER A 94 -1.80 -9.74 24.64
C SER A 94 -0.83 -10.88 24.35
N PHE A 95 -0.88 -11.48 23.15
CA PHE A 95 0.00 -12.58 22.76
C PHE A 95 1.05 -12.08 21.76
N GLU A 96 2.25 -11.76 22.24
CA GLU A 96 3.32 -11.14 21.43
C GLU A 96 3.67 -11.92 20.16
N VAL A 97 3.76 -13.25 20.25
CA VAL A 97 4.09 -14.12 19.10
C VAL A 97 2.97 -14.06 18.05
N VAL A 98 1.71 -14.18 18.47
CA VAL A 98 0.55 -14.17 17.57
C VAL A 98 0.38 -12.80 16.92
N SER A 99 0.50 -11.72 17.70
CA SER A 99 0.48 -10.33 17.22
C SER A 99 1.58 -10.09 16.18
N THR A 100 2.80 -10.59 16.42
CA THR A 100 3.91 -10.47 15.47
C THR A 100 3.63 -11.21 14.17
N LEU A 101 3.10 -12.44 14.22
CA LEU A 101 2.75 -13.20 13.02
C LEU A 101 1.69 -12.50 12.18
N ILE A 102 0.66 -11.92 12.81
CA ILE A 102 -0.40 -11.18 12.12
C ILE A 102 0.14 -9.90 11.48
N LYS A 103 1.03 -9.17 12.15
CA LYS A 103 1.71 -7.99 11.60
C LYS A 103 2.52 -8.35 10.36
N LEU A 104 3.33 -9.42 10.43
CA LEU A 104 4.13 -9.91 9.31
C LEU A 104 3.24 -10.34 8.13
N PHE A 105 2.18 -11.08 8.40
CA PHE A 105 1.20 -11.48 7.39
C PHE A 105 0.56 -10.26 6.73
N GLY A 106 0.18 -9.26 7.51
CA GLY A 106 -0.40 -8.02 7.04
C GLY A 106 0.51 -7.23 6.12
N VAL A 107 1.78 -7.07 6.49
CA VAL A 107 2.80 -6.41 5.66
C VAL A 107 3.03 -7.20 4.38
N PHE A 108 3.14 -8.53 4.47
CA PHE A 108 3.30 -9.37 3.30
C PHE A 108 2.12 -9.24 2.35
N TRP A 109 0.89 -9.23 2.87
CA TRP A 109 -0.31 -9.07 2.06
C TRP A 109 -0.40 -7.68 1.40
N ALA A 110 -0.09 -6.62 2.15
CA ALA A 110 -0.04 -5.25 1.63
C ALA A 110 1.03 -5.10 0.52
N ALA A 111 2.25 -5.55 0.79
CA ALA A 111 3.35 -5.49 -0.17
C ALA A 111 3.10 -6.35 -1.42
N TYR A 112 2.56 -7.56 -1.24
CA TYR A 112 2.19 -8.43 -2.35
C TYR A 112 1.09 -7.79 -3.21
N SER A 113 0.08 -7.16 -2.60
CA SER A 113 -0.98 -6.46 -3.32
C SER A 113 -0.41 -5.32 -4.17
N ALA A 114 0.45 -4.47 -3.59
CA ALA A 114 1.10 -3.39 -4.33
C ALA A 114 2.02 -3.90 -5.44
N ALA A 115 2.85 -4.91 -5.14
CA ALA A 115 3.77 -5.49 -6.09
C ALA A 115 3.04 -6.17 -7.26
N SER A 116 1.96 -6.91 -7.01
CA SER A 116 1.19 -7.59 -8.06
C SER A 116 0.52 -6.61 -9.03
N LEU A 117 0.16 -5.41 -8.55
CA LEU A 117 -0.49 -4.37 -9.34
C LEU A 117 0.51 -3.46 -10.08
N LEU A 118 1.70 -3.23 -9.52
CA LEU A 118 2.73 -2.39 -10.14
C LEU A 118 3.74 -3.16 -10.99
N VAL A 119 4.06 -4.40 -10.61
CA VAL A 119 5.09 -5.22 -11.27
C VAL A 119 4.42 -6.14 -12.29
N GLY A 120 4.07 -5.55 -13.43
CA GLY A 120 3.53 -6.27 -14.59
C GLY A 120 4.56 -7.16 -15.30
N GLU A 121 4.16 -7.74 -16.43
CA GLU A 121 5.04 -8.55 -17.29
C GLU A 121 6.23 -7.77 -17.87
N GLU A 122 6.16 -6.44 -17.83
CA GLU A 122 7.18 -5.49 -18.30
C GLU A 122 8.53 -5.68 -17.59
N PHE A 123 8.53 -6.26 -16.38
CA PHE A 123 9.71 -6.36 -15.52
C PHE A 123 10.37 -7.74 -15.47
N LYS A 124 10.10 -8.65 -16.43
CA LYS A 124 10.47 -10.10 -16.39
C LYS A 124 11.82 -10.45 -15.73
N THR A 125 12.90 -9.72 -16.00
CA THR A 125 14.25 -9.98 -15.43
C THR A 125 14.60 -9.10 -14.22
N LYS A 126 13.89 -7.98 -13.99
CA LYS A 126 14.21 -6.98 -12.96
C LYS A 126 13.15 -6.83 -11.86
N LYS A 127 12.16 -7.74 -11.81
CA LYS A 127 11.11 -7.79 -10.78
C LYS A 127 11.59 -7.60 -9.34
N PRO A 128 12.63 -8.32 -8.85
CA PRO A 128 13.03 -8.20 -7.45
C PRO A 128 13.54 -6.80 -7.08
N LEU A 129 14.09 -6.05 -8.05
CA LEU A 129 14.63 -4.70 -7.83
C LEU A 129 13.54 -3.68 -7.49
N LEU A 130 12.31 -3.90 -7.98
CA LEU A 130 11.16 -3.03 -7.70
C LEU A 130 10.34 -3.55 -6.51
N ILE A 131 10.28 -4.87 -6.30
CA ILE A 131 9.57 -5.48 -5.16
C ILE A 131 10.24 -5.12 -3.83
N TYR A 132 11.58 -5.09 -3.79
CA TYR A 132 12.34 -4.78 -2.58
C TYR A 132 11.98 -3.41 -1.94
N PRO A 133 12.05 -2.27 -2.66
CA PRO A 133 11.67 -0.97 -2.10
C PRO A 133 10.18 -0.89 -1.74
N ILE A 134 9.29 -1.58 -2.48
CA ILE A 134 7.86 -1.68 -2.12
C ILE A 134 7.70 -2.38 -0.77
N PHE A 135 8.35 -3.53 -0.58
CA PHE A 135 8.28 -4.29 0.67
C PHE A 135 8.82 -3.49 1.87
N LEU A 136 9.97 -2.82 1.69
CA LEU A 136 10.53 -1.92 2.71
C LEU A 136 9.58 -0.79 3.10
N LEU A 137 8.87 -0.21 2.14
CA LEU A 137 7.90 0.85 2.40
C LEU A 137 6.75 0.38 3.30
N TYR A 138 6.24 -0.84 3.10
CA TYR A 138 5.19 -1.40 3.96
C TYR A 138 5.67 -1.80 5.35
N ILE A 139 6.92 -2.29 5.49
CA ILE A 139 7.53 -2.47 6.81
C ILE A 139 7.57 -1.13 7.54
N TYR A 140 7.94 -0.05 6.84
CA TYR A 140 8.03 1.27 7.45
C TYR A 140 6.66 1.82 7.86
N PHE A 141 5.62 1.64 7.04
CA PHE A 141 4.24 1.96 7.45
C PHE A 141 3.81 1.19 8.71
N LEU A 142 4.17 -0.09 8.82
CA LEU A 142 3.88 -0.87 10.03
C LEU A 142 4.66 -0.35 11.24
N SER A 143 5.95 0.00 11.09
CA SER A 143 6.76 0.58 12.19
C SER A 143 6.12 1.86 12.73
N LEU A 144 5.67 2.75 11.85
CA LEU A 144 4.93 3.97 12.21
C LEU A 144 3.60 3.68 12.91
N TYR A 145 2.93 2.59 12.54
CA TYR A 145 1.73 2.10 13.23
C TYR A 145 2.02 1.63 14.66
N THR A 146 3.16 0.96 14.85
CA THR A 146 3.54 0.42 16.16
C THR A 146 4.28 1.40 17.06
N GLY A 147 4.78 2.52 16.53
CA GLY A 147 5.48 3.57 17.29
C GLY A 147 6.89 3.21 17.74
N VAL A 148 7.52 2.27 17.03
CA VAL A 148 8.86 1.74 17.31
C VAL A 148 9.80 2.09 16.17
#